data_AF-A0A2N2S4Y8-F1
#
_entry.id   AF-A0A2N2S4Y8-F1
#
_cell.length_a   1.000
_cell.length_b   1.000
_cell.length_c   1.000
_cell.angle_alpha   90.00
_cell.angle_beta   90.00
_cell.angle_gamma   90.00
#
_symmetry.space_group_name_H-M   'P 1'
#
loop_
_entity.id
_entity.type
_entity.pdbx_description
1 polymer ?
#
loop_
_entity_poly.entity_id
_entity_poly.type
_entity_poly.pdbx_seq_one_letter_code
_entity_poly.pdbx_strand_id
1 'polypeptide(L)'
;DINGVDHGLERYRQFNVGRKNAFLAYGREVASKLPAACALGLADGPLTIAFLLGRKAPVAIENPRQINAYEYPEEYGPRTPSFSRATLLCTELDNLLLISGTASIVGHKTLHPSDVVAQTRETLANLDAVITEANRILGEQKFDLRNIFLRVYVRHSTDLSLVRNEMQRIMGGTIKAVFIQAEICRRELLLEIEATAWNKPELSCVE
;
A
#
# COMPACT_ATOMS: atom_id res chain seq x y z
N ASP A 1 3.00 -17.41 -6.55
CA ASP A 1 2.42 -17.25 -7.90
C ASP A 1 1.08 -16.52 -7.85
N ILE A 2 1.12 -15.19 -7.72
CA ILE A 2 -0.08 -14.32 -7.69
C ILE A 2 -0.63 -14.04 -9.09
N ASN A 3 0.24 -14.09 -10.11
CA ASN A 3 -0.08 -13.81 -11.51
C ASN A 3 -0.37 -15.08 -12.34
N GLY A 4 -0.32 -16.25 -11.71
CA GLY A 4 -0.70 -17.53 -12.28
C GLY A 4 -2.19 -17.63 -12.54
N VAL A 5 -2.54 -18.44 -13.53
CA VAL A 5 -3.93 -18.69 -13.92
C VAL A 5 -4.31 -20.08 -13.43
N ASP A 6 -5.43 -20.15 -12.74
CA ASP A 6 -6.04 -21.40 -12.32
C ASP A 6 -7.55 -21.32 -12.58
N HIS A 7 -8.19 -22.42 -12.96
CA HIS A 7 -9.61 -22.44 -13.34
C HIS A 7 -10.05 -21.30 -14.29
N GLY A 8 -9.17 -20.88 -15.21
CA GLY A 8 -9.43 -19.82 -16.19
C GLY A 8 -9.39 -18.39 -15.64
N LEU A 9 -8.98 -18.17 -14.38
CA LEU A 9 -8.87 -16.85 -13.77
C LEU A 9 -7.53 -16.65 -13.07
N GLU A 10 -6.94 -15.47 -13.21
CA GLU A 10 -5.73 -15.10 -12.46
C GLU A 10 -5.94 -15.21 -10.94
N ARG A 11 -4.98 -15.79 -10.22
CA ARG A 11 -5.07 -16.06 -8.78
C ARG A 11 -5.32 -14.80 -7.95
N TYR A 12 -4.74 -13.65 -8.30
CA TYR A 12 -5.08 -12.37 -7.65
C TYR A 12 -6.56 -12.00 -7.81
N ARG A 13 -7.13 -12.23 -8.99
CA ARG A 13 -8.55 -11.95 -9.26
C ARG A 13 -9.46 -12.92 -8.49
N GLN A 14 -9.07 -14.20 -8.39
CA GLN A 14 -9.76 -15.17 -7.53
C GLN A 14 -9.72 -14.75 -6.05
N PHE A 15 -8.57 -14.30 -5.56
CA PHE A 15 -8.44 -13.76 -4.20
C PHE A 15 -9.38 -12.57 -3.96
N ASN A 16 -9.50 -11.64 -4.93
CA ASN A 16 -10.43 -10.52 -4.82
C ASN A 16 -11.89 -10.97 -4.77
N VAL A 17 -12.27 -12.01 -5.54
CA VAL A 17 -13.61 -12.62 -5.44
C VAL A 17 -13.86 -13.15 -4.03
N GLY A 18 -12.95 -13.97 -3.51
CA GLY A 18 -13.06 -14.54 -2.16
C GLY A 18 -13.14 -13.47 -1.08
N ARG A 19 -12.26 -12.45 -1.15
CA ARG A 19 -12.24 -11.32 -0.21
C ARG A 19 -13.54 -10.53 -0.23
N LYS A 20 -14.08 -10.21 -1.41
CA LYS A 20 -15.34 -9.47 -1.53
C LYS A 20 -16.51 -10.30 -1.00
N ASN A 21 -16.58 -11.58 -1.33
CA ASN A 21 -17.62 -12.49 -0.82
C ASN A 21 -17.58 -12.59 0.71
N ALA A 22 -16.38 -12.67 1.30
CA ALA A 22 -16.22 -12.65 2.74
C ALA A 22 -16.73 -11.34 3.35
N PHE A 23 -16.36 -10.18 2.81
CA PHE A 23 -16.89 -8.90 3.31
C PHE A 23 -18.40 -8.79 3.19
N LEU A 24 -18.98 -9.26 2.08
CA LEU A 24 -20.43 -9.30 1.86
C LEU A 24 -21.15 -10.16 2.89
N ALA A 25 -20.64 -11.37 3.16
CA ALA A 25 -21.23 -12.29 4.13
C ALA A 25 -21.30 -11.72 5.55
N TYR A 26 -20.44 -10.75 5.89
CA TYR A 26 -20.40 -10.08 7.20
C TYR A 26 -20.86 -8.61 7.16
N GLY A 27 -21.54 -8.18 6.08
CA GLY A 27 -22.12 -6.83 5.98
C GLY A 27 -21.08 -5.70 6.01
N ARG A 28 -19.87 -5.94 5.49
CA ARG A 28 -18.73 -5.01 5.50
C ARG A 28 -18.52 -4.36 4.12
N GLU A 29 -19.58 -3.85 3.52
CA GLU A 29 -19.53 -3.24 2.17
C GLU A 29 -19.14 -1.75 2.14
N VAL A 30 -19.03 -1.11 3.30
CA VAL A 30 -18.88 0.34 3.37
C VAL A 30 -17.43 0.73 3.09
N ALA A 31 -17.21 1.36 1.93
CA ALA A 31 -15.96 1.97 1.47
C ALA A 31 -15.15 2.66 2.59
N SER A 32 -15.82 3.46 3.43
CA SER A 32 -15.18 4.21 4.53
C SER A 32 -14.65 3.37 5.70
N LYS A 33 -14.79 2.04 5.66
CA LYS A 33 -14.36 1.12 6.72
C LYS A 33 -13.38 0.06 6.26
N LEU A 34 -12.95 0.09 5.00
CA LEU A 34 -11.97 -0.87 4.51
C LEU A 34 -10.58 -0.52 5.06
N PRO A 35 -9.83 -1.50 5.59
CA PRO A 35 -8.50 -1.24 6.11
C PRO A 35 -7.48 -1.07 4.98
N ALA A 36 -6.32 -0.54 5.35
CA ALA A 36 -5.12 -0.63 4.54
C ALA A 36 -4.75 -2.10 4.34
N ALA A 37 -4.23 -2.44 3.16
CA ALA A 37 -3.84 -3.80 2.83
C ALA A 37 -2.69 -3.82 1.83
N CYS A 38 -1.96 -4.92 1.83
CA CYS A 38 -0.98 -5.29 0.82
C CYS A 38 -1.23 -6.75 0.44
N ALA A 39 -1.08 -7.10 -0.84
CA ALA A 39 -1.31 -8.45 -1.34
C ALA A 39 -0.30 -8.77 -2.44
N LEU A 40 0.66 -9.62 -2.11
CA LEU A 40 1.78 -9.97 -3.00
C LEU A 40 1.87 -11.46 -3.25
N GLY A 41 2.54 -11.81 -4.35
CA GLY A 41 2.89 -13.18 -4.66
C GLY A 41 4.20 -13.58 -4.02
N LEU A 42 4.15 -14.71 -3.31
CA LEU A 42 5.32 -15.43 -2.82
C LEU A 42 5.81 -16.41 -3.88
N ALA A 43 7.11 -16.75 -3.81
CA ALA A 43 7.70 -17.75 -4.69
C ALA A 43 7.06 -19.13 -4.50
N ASP A 44 6.76 -19.50 -3.25
CA ASP A 44 6.09 -20.74 -2.87
C ASP A 44 5.29 -20.55 -1.56
N GLY A 45 4.46 -21.52 -1.22
CA GLY A 45 3.68 -21.58 0.01
C GLY A 45 2.19 -21.30 -0.16
N PRO A 46 1.39 -21.57 0.88
CA PRO A 46 -0.05 -21.35 0.85
C PRO A 46 -0.39 -19.86 0.92
N LEU A 47 -1.64 -19.52 0.58
CA LEU A 47 -2.20 -18.20 0.91
C LEU A 47 -2.09 -17.95 2.41
N THR A 48 -1.35 -16.91 2.79
CA THR A 48 -1.20 -16.48 4.19
C THR A 48 -1.82 -15.11 4.36
N ILE A 49 -2.68 -14.96 5.37
CA ILE A 49 -3.35 -13.70 5.70
C ILE A 49 -2.95 -13.31 7.12
N ALA A 50 -2.39 -12.11 7.26
CA ALA A 50 -2.13 -11.48 8.54
C ALA A 50 -2.94 -10.19 8.64
N PHE A 51 -3.42 -9.86 9.84
CA PHE A 51 -4.20 -8.65 10.08
C PHE A 51 -3.97 -8.12 11.49
N LEU A 52 -4.19 -6.82 11.65
CA LEU A 52 -4.22 -6.14 12.94
C LEU A 52 -5.67 -5.74 13.25
N LEU A 53 -6.04 -5.82 14.52
CA LEU A 53 -7.36 -5.45 15.01
C LEU A 53 -7.22 -4.57 16.25
N GLY A 54 -8.07 -3.56 16.35
CA GLY A 54 -8.09 -2.60 17.45
C GLY A 54 -9.51 -2.35 17.95
N ARG A 55 -9.64 -1.81 19.16
CA ARG A 55 -10.94 -1.47 19.77
C ARG A 55 -11.54 -0.18 19.22
N LYS A 56 -10.70 0.77 18.81
CA LYS A 56 -11.10 2.04 18.19
C LYS A 56 -11.13 1.86 16.67
N ALA A 57 -12.16 2.39 16.02
CA ALA A 57 -12.26 2.35 14.57
C ALA A 57 -11.16 3.24 13.95
N PRO A 58 -10.40 2.74 12.95
CA PRO A 58 -9.45 3.57 12.23
C PRO A 58 -10.16 4.56 11.29
N VAL A 59 -9.41 5.57 10.84
CA VAL A 59 -9.81 6.41 9.72
C VAL A 59 -9.18 5.86 8.44
N ALA A 60 -10.00 5.51 7.45
CA ALA A 60 -9.54 5.15 6.13
C ALA A 60 -9.12 6.40 5.34
N ILE A 61 -8.01 6.29 4.61
CA ILE A 61 -7.46 7.37 3.78
C ILE A 61 -7.40 6.87 2.34
N GLU A 62 -7.85 7.71 1.42
CA GLU A 62 -7.73 7.48 -0.01
C GLU A 62 -6.65 8.39 -0.62
N ASN A 63 -6.21 8.08 -1.83
CA ASN A 63 -5.16 8.85 -2.51
C ASN A 63 -5.83 9.70 -3.61
N PRO A 64 -5.72 11.03 -3.58
CA PRO A 64 -6.36 11.89 -4.59
C PRO A 64 -5.84 11.64 -6.03
N ARG A 65 -4.69 10.96 -6.19
CA ARG A 65 -4.14 10.58 -7.49
C ARG A 65 -4.71 9.27 -8.03
N GLN A 66 -5.46 8.51 -7.22
CA GLN A 66 -5.89 7.15 -7.54
C GLN A 66 -7.39 7.00 -7.36
N ILE A 67 -8.04 6.29 -8.28
CA ILE A 67 -9.41 5.83 -8.06
C ILE A 67 -9.37 4.85 -6.88
N ASN A 68 -10.41 4.85 -6.06
CA ASN A 68 -10.51 3.93 -4.94
C ASN A 68 -10.48 2.50 -5.46
N ALA A 69 -9.77 1.60 -4.78
CA ALA A 69 -9.53 0.27 -5.32
C ALA A 69 -10.85 -0.52 -5.53
N TYR A 70 -11.86 -0.25 -4.70
CA TYR A 70 -13.20 -0.84 -4.79
C TYR A 70 -14.08 -0.26 -5.90
N GLU A 71 -13.63 0.80 -6.59
CA GLU A 71 -14.28 1.47 -7.74
C GLU A 71 -13.55 1.21 -9.06
N TYR A 72 -12.58 0.30 -9.08
CA TYR A 72 -11.84 -0.04 -10.28
C TYR A 72 -12.75 -0.64 -11.38
N PRO A 73 -12.46 -0.37 -12.67
CA PRO A 73 -13.21 -0.92 -13.78
C PRO A 73 -13.07 -2.44 -13.88
N GLU A 74 -14.03 -3.08 -14.54
CA GLU A 74 -14.16 -4.55 -14.64
C GLU A 74 -12.99 -5.23 -15.38
N GLU A 75 -12.17 -4.48 -16.12
CA GLU A 75 -10.95 -4.99 -16.78
C GLU A 75 -9.97 -5.66 -15.79
N TYR A 76 -10.01 -5.25 -14.51
CA TYR A 76 -9.16 -5.81 -13.45
C TYR A 76 -9.73 -7.06 -12.79
N GLY A 77 -10.91 -7.52 -13.20
CA GLY A 77 -11.50 -8.77 -12.75
C GLY A 77 -12.96 -8.66 -12.35
N PRO A 78 -13.62 -9.81 -12.09
CA PRO A 78 -15.06 -9.89 -11.80
C PRO A 78 -15.46 -9.24 -10.46
N ARG A 79 -14.50 -9.01 -9.57
CA ARG A 79 -14.66 -8.30 -8.29
C ARG A 79 -13.48 -7.40 -8.05
N THR A 80 -13.77 -6.17 -7.60
CA THR A 80 -12.77 -5.16 -7.30
C THR A 80 -11.99 -5.50 -6.03
N PRO A 81 -10.72 -5.07 -5.92
CA PRO A 81 -10.01 -5.09 -4.65
C PRO A 81 -10.76 -4.31 -3.56
N SER A 82 -10.69 -4.77 -2.31
CA SER A 82 -11.40 -4.15 -1.18
C SER A 82 -10.41 -3.74 -0.09
N PHE A 83 -9.84 -2.54 -0.22
CA PHE A 83 -8.91 -1.91 0.72
C PHE A 83 -8.91 -0.38 0.51
N SER A 84 -8.46 0.37 1.52
CA SER A 84 -8.19 1.82 1.44
C SER A 84 -6.70 2.10 1.23
N ARG A 85 -6.30 3.30 0.81
CA ARG A 85 -4.88 3.62 0.54
C ARG A 85 -4.03 3.74 1.80
N ALA A 86 -4.62 4.14 2.92
CA ALA A 86 -4.01 4.00 4.23
C ALA A 86 -5.05 3.90 5.34
N THR A 87 -4.59 3.51 6.53
CA THR A 87 -5.34 3.45 7.78
C THR A 87 -4.62 4.31 8.79
N LEU A 88 -5.30 5.35 9.26
CA LEU A 88 -4.84 6.23 10.32
C LEU A 88 -5.49 5.81 11.64
N LEU A 89 -4.64 5.51 12.62
CA LEU A 89 -5.00 5.18 13.99
C LEU A 89 -4.68 6.38 14.87
N CYS A 90 -5.72 7.08 15.32
CA CYS A 90 -5.59 8.17 16.28
C CYS A 90 -5.76 7.63 17.70
N THR A 91 -4.74 7.81 18.52
CA THR A 91 -4.83 7.60 19.97
C THR A 91 -4.76 8.94 20.70
N GLU A 92 -4.97 8.94 22.02
CA GLU A 92 -4.89 10.18 22.82
C GLU A 92 -3.49 10.76 22.89
N LEU A 93 -2.46 9.93 22.62
CA LEU A 93 -1.05 10.30 22.73
C LEU A 93 -0.37 10.27 21.36
N ASP A 94 -0.59 9.23 20.56
CA ASP A 94 0.14 8.99 19.32
C ASP A 94 -0.77 8.86 18.10
N ASN A 95 -0.21 9.15 16.92
CA ASN A 95 -0.82 8.80 15.64
C ASN A 95 0.05 7.77 14.90
N LEU A 96 -0.61 6.70 14.42
CA LEU A 96 0.02 5.65 13.63
C LEU A 96 -0.65 5.59 12.25
N LEU A 97 0.15 5.75 11.20
CA LEU A 97 -0.28 5.65 9.81
C LEU A 97 0.25 4.35 9.21
N LEU A 98 -0.67 3.49 8.75
CA LEU A 98 -0.39 2.26 8.03
C LEU A 98 -0.77 2.46 6.56
N ILE A 99 0.21 2.49 5.67
CA ILE A 99 0.00 2.75 4.24
C ILE A 99 -0.03 1.43 3.48
N SER A 100 -1.06 1.25 2.65
CA SER A 100 -1.24 0.08 1.79
C SER A 100 -0.10 -0.11 0.81
N GLY A 101 -0.05 -1.30 0.21
CA GLY A 101 0.76 -1.56 -0.96
C GLY A 101 0.52 -0.51 -2.04
N THR A 102 1.52 0.33 -2.28
CA THR A 102 1.47 1.47 -3.19
C THR A 102 2.39 1.21 -4.36
N ALA A 103 1.89 1.37 -5.58
CA ALA A 103 2.64 1.11 -6.80
C ALA A 103 2.47 2.27 -7.80
N SER A 104 3.07 2.13 -8.99
CA SER A 104 3.01 3.10 -10.08
C SER A 104 1.64 3.11 -10.77
N ILE A 105 0.62 3.65 -10.08
CA ILE A 105 -0.76 3.73 -10.56
C ILE A 105 -1.28 5.17 -10.40
N VAL A 106 -1.89 5.71 -11.45
CA VAL A 106 -2.66 6.98 -11.44
C VAL A 106 -4.05 6.73 -11.99
N GLY A 107 -5.06 7.25 -11.30
CA GLY A 107 -6.44 6.80 -11.44
C GLY A 107 -6.51 5.30 -11.14
N HIS A 108 -6.79 4.50 -12.16
CA HIS A 108 -6.73 3.04 -12.09
C HIS A 108 -5.59 2.43 -12.92
N LYS A 109 -4.92 3.22 -13.77
CA LYS A 109 -4.00 2.74 -14.80
C LYS A 109 -2.58 2.60 -14.26
N THR A 110 -1.90 1.54 -14.68
CA THR A 110 -0.47 1.39 -14.43
C THR A 110 0.32 2.37 -15.30
N LEU A 111 1.26 3.11 -14.70
CA LEU A 111 2.16 4.01 -15.42
C LEU A 111 3.58 3.43 -15.49
N HIS A 112 4.30 3.82 -16.54
CA HIS A 112 5.70 3.47 -16.79
C HIS A 112 5.96 1.96 -16.84
N PRO A 113 5.21 1.19 -17.65
CA PRO A 113 5.50 -0.24 -17.82
C PRO A 113 6.95 -0.42 -18.28
N SER A 114 7.63 -1.43 -17.73
CA SER A 114 9.02 -1.77 -18.04
C SER A 114 10.10 -0.76 -17.61
N ASP A 115 9.75 0.34 -16.92
CA ASP A 115 10.73 1.31 -16.38
C ASP A 115 10.63 1.37 -14.85
N VAL A 116 11.48 0.59 -14.18
CA VAL A 116 11.48 0.49 -12.72
C VAL A 116 11.87 1.80 -12.03
N VAL A 117 12.70 2.62 -12.67
CA VAL A 117 13.15 3.91 -12.11
C VAL A 117 11.99 4.90 -12.15
N ALA A 118 11.27 4.99 -13.27
CA ALA A 118 10.08 5.82 -13.39
C ALA A 118 8.94 5.32 -12.50
N GLN A 119 8.73 4.01 -12.38
CA GLN A 119 7.77 3.46 -11.42
C GLN A 119 8.14 3.78 -9.97
N THR A 120 9.44 3.83 -9.64
CA THR A 120 9.90 4.18 -8.29
C THR A 120 9.52 5.62 -7.97
N ARG A 121 9.76 6.55 -8.91
CA ARG A 121 9.34 7.97 -8.78
C ARG A 121 7.85 8.10 -8.55
N GLU A 122 7.05 7.44 -9.40
CA GLU A 122 5.60 7.51 -9.34
C GLU A 122 5.05 6.90 -8.04
N THR A 123 5.63 5.79 -7.60
CA THR A 123 5.27 5.14 -6.33
C THR A 123 5.55 6.06 -5.13
N LEU A 124 6.72 6.70 -5.08
CA LEU A 124 7.05 7.67 -4.02
C LEU A 124 6.12 8.88 -4.06
N ALA A 125 5.76 9.37 -5.24
CA ALA A 125 4.83 10.49 -5.40
C ALA A 125 3.40 10.14 -4.98
N ASN A 126 3.00 8.86 -5.11
CA ASN A 126 1.74 8.35 -4.57
C ASN A 126 1.78 8.22 -3.03
N LEU A 127 2.89 7.74 -2.46
CA LEU A 127 3.06 7.69 -1.00
C LEU A 127 2.99 9.09 -0.38
N ASP A 128 3.66 10.07 -1.00
CA ASP A 128 3.64 11.47 -0.55
C ASP A 128 2.23 12.07 -0.57
N ALA A 129 1.43 11.75 -1.59
CA ALA A 129 0.02 12.17 -1.66
C ALA A 129 -0.83 11.56 -0.54
N VAL A 130 -0.62 10.28 -0.20
CA VAL A 130 -1.31 9.62 0.93
C VAL A 130 -0.90 10.24 2.27
N ILE A 131 0.39 10.52 2.46
CA ILE A 131 0.90 11.19 3.66
C ILE A 131 0.32 12.59 3.80
N THR A 132 0.27 13.35 2.70
CA THR A 132 -0.33 14.68 2.65
C THR A 132 -1.80 14.64 3.06
N GLU A 133 -2.57 13.67 2.56
CA GLU A 133 -3.97 13.50 2.93
C GLU A 133 -4.14 13.10 4.41
N ALA A 134 -3.26 12.25 4.94
CA ALA A 134 -3.23 11.92 6.36
C ALA A 134 -3.03 13.16 7.24
N ASN A 135 -2.04 13.99 6.90
CA ASN A 135 -1.77 15.24 7.62
C ASN A 135 -2.92 16.23 7.48
N ARG A 136 -3.58 16.29 6.31
CA ARG A 136 -4.77 17.13 6.09
C ARG A 136 -5.92 16.74 7.01
N ILE A 137 -6.17 15.44 7.18
CA ILE A 137 -7.20 14.91 8.09
C ILE A 137 -6.88 15.22 9.55
N LEU A 138 -5.60 15.14 9.95
CA LEU A 138 -5.15 15.51 11.28
C LEU A 138 -5.19 17.03 11.54
N GLY A 139 -5.14 17.85 10.48
CA GLY A 139 -5.05 19.31 10.59
C GLY A 139 -3.66 19.84 10.94
N GLU A 140 -2.63 18.97 10.92
CA GLU A 140 -1.25 19.30 11.27
C GLU A 140 -0.26 18.36 10.56
N GLN A 141 0.99 18.82 10.38
CA GLN A 141 2.04 18.05 9.71
C GLN A 141 2.68 17.07 10.71
N LYS A 142 2.23 15.80 10.69
CA LYS A 142 2.70 14.74 11.62
C LYS A 142 3.59 13.70 10.97
N PHE A 143 3.40 13.46 9.68
CA PHE A 143 4.11 12.45 8.92
C PHE A 143 4.89 13.10 7.78
N ASP A 144 6.07 12.57 7.47
CA ASP A 144 6.94 13.00 6.38
C ASP A 144 7.49 11.75 5.72
N LEU A 145 7.46 11.68 4.39
CA LEU A 145 8.03 10.60 3.57
C LEU A 145 9.48 10.24 3.99
N ARG A 146 10.26 11.21 4.47
CA ARG A 146 11.64 11.00 4.94
C ARG A 146 11.75 10.32 6.31
N ASN A 147 10.68 10.29 7.10
CA ASN A 147 10.66 9.72 8.44
C ASN A 147 9.58 8.63 8.60
N ILE A 148 9.57 7.67 7.67
CA ILE A 148 8.70 6.49 7.71
C ILE A 148 9.53 5.20 7.60
N PHE A 149 8.94 4.08 8.01
CA PHE A 149 9.49 2.75 7.77
C PHE A 149 8.86 2.16 6.51
N LEU A 150 9.71 1.69 5.59
CA LEU A 150 9.31 1.16 4.30
C LEU A 150 9.57 -0.33 4.21
N ARG A 151 8.65 -1.05 3.58
CA ARG A 151 8.93 -2.36 3.02
C ARG A 151 8.72 -2.29 1.52
N VAL A 152 9.81 -2.48 0.79
CA VAL A 152 9.92 -2.30 -0.64
C VAL A 152 9.96 -3.66 -1.30
N TYR A 153 8.94 -3.95 -2.09
CA TYR A 153 8.82 -5.19 -2.82
C TYR A 153 9.24 -4.96 -4.26
N VAL A 154 10.19 -5.75 -4.74
CA VAL A 154 10.74 -5.64 -6.10
C VAL A 154 10.46 -6.93 -6.86
N ARG A 155 9.91 -6.82 -8.07
CA ARG A 155 9.59 -7.99 -8.90
C ARG A 155 10.84 -8.76 -9.30
N HIS A 156 11.84 -8.04 -9.80
CA HIS A 156 13.09 -8.62 -10.27
C HIS A 156 14.23 -8.19 -9.36
N SER A 157 14.98 -9.15 -8.81
CA SER A 157 16.12 -8.87 -7.93
C SER A 157 17.22 -8.04 -8.63
N THR A 158 17.31 -8.11 -9.95
CA THR A 158 18.21 -7.30 -10.78
C THR A 158 17.92 -5.79 -10.72
N ASP A 159 16.69 -5.40 -10.40
CA ASP A 159 16.29 -3.99 -10.33
C ASP A 159 16.58 -3.35 -8.96
N LEU A 160 17.00 -4.15 -7.97
CA LEU A 160 17.17 -3.71 -6.59
C LEU A 160 18.10 -2.48 -6.46
N SER A 161 19.23 -2.47 -7.16
CA SER A 161 20.16 -1.35 -7.11
C SER A 161 19.57 -0.07 -7.71
N LEU A 162 18.79 -0.20 -8.80
CA LEU A 162 18.13 0.94 -9.45
C LEU A 162 17.07 1.54 -8.53
N VAL A 163 16.21 0.70 -7.94
CA VAL A 163 15.18 1.13 -6.98
C VAL A 163 15.82 1.82 -5.78
N ARG A 164 16.81 1.19 -5.15
CA ARG A 164 17.48 1.75 -3.97
C ARG A 164 18.13 3.09 -4.26
N ASN A 165 18.88 3.20 -5.37
CA ASN A 165 19.57 4.43 -5.75
C ASN A 165 18.57 5.55 -6.04
N GLU A 166 17.46 5.23 -6.72
CA GLU A 166 16.44 6.21 -7.06
C GLU A 166 15.68 6.70 -5.82
N MET A 167 15.35 5.80 -4.89
CA MET A 167 14.80 6.19 -3.59
C MET A 167 15.78 7.08 -2.82
N GLN A 168 17.07 6.71 -2.76
CA GLN A 168 18.11 7.48 -2.07
C GLN A 168 18.25 8.89 -2.66
N ARG A 169 18.19 9.01 -3.99
CA ARG A 169 18.25 10.28 -4.70
C ARG A 169 17.09 11.21 -4.35
N ILE A 170 15.89 10.66 -4.15
CA ILE A 170 14.66 11.45 -3.89
C ILE A 170 14.49 11.76 -2.41
N MET A 171 14.61 10.75 -1.56
CA MET A 171 14.34 10.88 -0.12
C MET A 171 15.50 11.57 0.61
N GLY A 172 16.73 11.34 0.14
CA GLY A 172 17.94 11.76 0.86
C GLY A 172 18.07 11.07 2.22
N GLY A 173 19.14 11.40 2.94
CA GLY A 173 19.36 10.90 4.30
C GLY A 173 19.39 9.36 4.42
N THR A 174 19.13 8.84 5.60
CA THR A 174 19.08 7.39 5.84
C THR A 174 17.67 6.85 5.56
N ILE A 175 17.55 6.01 4.54
CA ILE A 175 16.29 5.33 4.23
C ILE A 175 16.08 4.15 5.19
N LYS A 176 14.96 4.16 5.92
CA LYS A 176 14.51 3.06 6.78
C LYS A 176 13.70 2.05 5.97
N ALA A 177 14.37 1.25 5.14
CA ALA A 177 13.71 0.30 4.25
C ALA A 177 14.22 -1.14 4.37
N VAL A 178 13.31 -2.09 4.29
CA VAL A 178 13.61 -3.51 4.00
C VAL A 178 13.20 -3.79 2.56
N PHE A 179 14.08 -4.44 1.80
CA PHE A 179 13.84 -4.82 0.41
C PHE A 179 13.56 -6.32 0.31
N ILE A 180 12.50 -6.70 -0.38
CA ILE A 180 12.03 -8.07 -0.51
C ILE A 180 11.72 -8.35 -1.98
N GLN A 181 12.15 -9.50 -2.49
CA GLN A 181 11.70 -9.94 -3.81
C GLN A 181 10.30 -10.56 -3.71
N ALA A 182 9.35 -10.07 -4.50
CA ALA A 182 7.98 -10.59 -4.53
C ALA A 182 7.30 -10.28 -5.86
N GLU A 183 6.31 -11.10 -6.26
CA GLU A 183 5.45 -10.76 -7.38
C GLU A 183 4.37 -9.75 -6.97
N ILE A 184 4.00 -8.88 -7.90
CA ILE A 184 3.04 -7.79 -7.66
C ILE A 184 1.72 -8.10 -8.37
N CYS A 185 0.63 -7.56 -7.83
CA CYS A 185 -0.73 -7.84 -8.28
C CYS A 185 -0.98 -7.68 -9.79
N ARG A 186 -0.24 -6.80 -10.47
CA ARG A 186 -0.25 -6.67 -11.93
C ARG A 186 1.13 -6.94 -12.51
N ARG A 187 1.17 -7.60 -13.66
CA ARG A 187 2.42 -8.04 -14.30
C ARG A 187 3.33 -6.88 -14.70
N GLU A 188 2.74 -5.79 -15.14
CA GLU A 188 3.45 -4.58 -15.56
C GLU A 188 4.02 -3.74 -14.41
N LEU A 189 3.64 -4.02 -13.15
CA LEU A 189 4.19 -3.37 -11.97
C LEU A 189 5.49 -4.07 -11.54
N LEU A 190 6.54 -3.28 -11.37
CA LEU A 190 7.91 -3.73 -11.09
C LEU A 190 8.31 -3.54 -9.64
N LEU A 191 7.65 -2.62 -8.93
CA LEU A 191 7.75 -2.48 -7.48
C LEU A 191 6.41 -2.13 -6.83
N GLU A 192 6.30 -2.45 -5.55
CA GLU A 192 5.24 -2.00 -4.65
C GLU A 192 5.89 -1.62 -3.30
N ILE A 193 5.38 -0.59 -2.63
CA ILE A 193 5.90 -0.14 -1.34
C ILE A 193 4.73 -0.05 -0.36
N GLU A 194 4.82 -0.76 0.77
CA GLU A 194 4.00 -0.49 1.95
C GLU A 194 4.82 0.33 2.96
N ALA A 195 4.14 1.10 3.80
CA ALA A 195 4.82 1.95 4.76
C ALA A 195 4.12 2.04 6.11
N THR A 196 4.90 2.35 7.15
CA THR A 196 4.40 2.66 8.49
C THR A 196 5.06 3.92 9.00
N ALA A 197 4.26 4.87 9.50
CA ALA A 197 4.75 6.09 10.13
C ALA A 197 4.16 6.21 11.52
N TRP A 198 4.99 6.50 12.51
CA TRP A 198 4.58 6.70 13.89
C TRP A 198 5.02 8.09 14.33
N ASN A 199 4.05 8.93 14.66
CA ASN A 199 4.31 10.19 15.35
C ASN A 199 4.05 9.96 16.85
N LYS A 200 5.13 9.91 17.64
CA LYS A 200 5.05 10.03 19.10
C LYS A 200 5.26 11.49 19.46
N PRO A 201 4.48 12.08 20.37
CA PRO A 201 4.89 13.31 21.04
C PRO A 201 6.26 13.06 21.68
N GLU A 202 7.14 14.05 21.62
CA GLU A 202 8.28 14.06 22.52
C GLU A 202 7.72 14.05 23.95
N LEU A 203 7.93 12.95 24.67
CA LEU A 203 7.76 12.95 26.11
C LEU A 203 8.85 13.87 26.65
N SER A 204 8.52 15.13 26.95
CA SER A 204 9.36 15.94 27.79
C SER A 204 9.42 15.26 29.15
N CYS A 205 10.58 14.68 29.48
CA CYS A 205 10.92 14.43 30.87
C CYS A 205 10.96 15.79 31.54
N VAL A 206 9.90 16.14 32.27
CA VAL A 206 9.97 17.21 33.25
C VAL A 206 10.84 16.65 34.36
N GLU A 207 12.10 17.10 34.41
CA GLU A 207 12.99 16.93 35.57
C GLU A 207 12.44 17.68 36.81
#